data_AF-A0A6P1W5E6-F1
#
_entry.id   AF-A0A6P1W5E6-F1
#
_cell.length_a   1.000
_cell.length_b   1.000
_cell.length_c   1.000
_cell.angle_alpha   90.00
_cell.angle_beta   90.00
_cell.angle_gamma   90.00
#
_symmetry.space_group_name_H-M   'P 1'
#
loop_
_entity.id
_entity.type
_entity.pdbx_description
1 polymer ?
#
loop_
_entity_poly.entity_id
_entity_poly.type
_entity_poly.pdbx_seq_one_letter_code
_entity_poly.pdbx_strand_id
1 'polypeptide(L)'
;MLQATRPGRHNLRAAQPPGFIHLPTIGPTPIERIQMIRSEGMYSKVKLKRKKLQLVSEPLSYFARLLPDFQVVIFRDKRRRKVRKKLINPIFIKSFTQ
;
A
#
# COMPACT_ATOMS: atom_id res chain seq x y z
N MET A 1 14.11 -42.01 -11.72
CA MET A 1 14.23 -40.55 -11.92
C MET A 1 12.86 -39.92 -11.64
N LEU A 2 12.67 -39.32 -10.46
CA LEU A 2 11.41 -38.66 -10.09
C LEU A 2 11.62 -37.15 -10.22
N GLN A 3 10.99 -36.55 -11.24
CA GLN A 3 10.96 -35.10 -11.43
C GLN A 3 10.08 -34.47 -10.34
N ALA A 4 10.67 -33.63 -9.51
CA ALA A 4 9.94 -32.74 -8.64
C ALA A 4 9.28 -31.64 -9.50
N THR A 5 7.99 -31.78 -9.77
CA THR A 5 7.15 -30.67 -10.22
C THR A 5 7.09 -29.64 -9.10
N ARG A 6 7.97 -28.63 -9.18
CA ARG A 6 7.82 -27.40 -8.40
C ARG A 6 6.52 -26.75 -8.85
N PRO A 7 5.47 -26.63 -8.02
CA PRO A 7 4.36 -25.77 -8.38
C PRO A 7 4.91 -24.35 -8.37
N GLY A 8 5.14 -23.81 -9.58
CA GLY A 8 5.40 -22.39 -9.77
C GLY A 8 4.32 -21.62 -9.04
N ARG A 9 4.73 -20.70 -8.16
CA ARG A 9 3.86 -19.71 -7.51
C ARG A 9 3.28 -18.79 -8.58
N HIS A 10 2.32 -19.29 -9.35
CA HIS A 10 1.36 -18.47 -10.05
C HIS A 10 0.46 -17.90 -8.96
N ASN A 11 0.87 -16.77 -8.38
CA ASN A 11 -0.03 -15.89 -7.66
C ASN A 11 -1.12 -15.50 -8.64
N LEU A 12 -2.19 -16.28 -8.64
CA LEU A 12 -3.49 -15.93 -9.17
C LEU A 12 -3.76 -14.51 -8.66
N ARG A 13 -3.64 -13.52 -9.56
CA ARG A 13 -4.32 -12.25 -9.40
C ARG A 13 -5.81 -12.61 -9.43
N ALA A 14 -6.32 -13.12 -8.31
CA ALA A 14 -7.74 -13.28 -8.10
C ALA A 14 -8.37 -11.95 -8.48
N ALA A 15 -9.42 -12.01 -9.32
CA ALA A 15 -10.14 -10.84 -9.78
C ALA A 15 -10.38 -9.92 -8.57
N GLN A 16 -9.76 -8.75 -8.57
CA GLN A 16 -9.86 -7.84 -7.43
C GLN A 16 -11.32 -7.37 -7.37
N PRO A 17 -12.04 -7.62 -6.27
CA PRO A 17 -13.39 -7.11 -6.13
C PRO A 17 -13.36 -5.57 -6.24
N PRO A 18 -14.37 -4.93 -6.86
CA PRO A 18 -14.44 -3.47 -6.92
C PRO A 18 -14.39 -2.90 -5.50
N GLY A 19 -13.57 -1.85 -5.30
CA GLY A 19 -13.35 -1.24 -3.98
C GLY A 19 -12.32 -1.95 -3.08
N PHE A 20 -11.66 -3.02 -3.56
CA PHE A 20 -10.61 -3.73 -2.85
C PHE A 20 -9.29 -3.68 -3.61
N ILE A 21 -8.17 -3.66 -2.89
CA ILE A 21 -6.85 -3.92 -3.46
C ILE A 21 -6.24 -5.16 -2.83
N HIS A 22 -5.49 -5.93 -3.61
CA HIS A 22 -4.73 -7.04 -3.08
C HIS A 22 -3.39 -6.56 -2.53
N LEU A 23 -3.15 -6.76 -1.23
CA LEU A 23 -1.89 -6.48 -0.57
C LEU A 23 -1.18 -7.83 -0.30
N PRO A 24 0.02 -8.11 -0.85
CA PRO A 24 0.60 -9.47 -0.87
C PRO A 24 0.72 -10.16 0.50
N THR A 25 0.95 -9.40 1.56
CA THR A 25 1.12 -9.91 2.94
C THR A 25 -0.18 -9.93 3.75
N ILE A 26 -1.25 -9.31 3.26
CA ILE A 26 -2.51 -9.10 4.00
C ILE A 26 -3.67 -9.80 3.30
N GLY A 27 -3.63 -9.91 1.98
CA GLY A 27 -4.74 -10.33 1.14
C GLY A 27 -5.60 -9.17 0.64
N PRO A 28 -6.83 -9.46 0.15
CA PRO A 28 -7.76 -8.45 -0.33
C PRO A 28 -8.15 -7.49 0.81
N THR A 29 -7.94 -6.20 0.57
CA THR A 29 -8.13 -5.14 1.56
C THR A 29 -9.06 -4.07 0.99
N PRO A 30 -10.16 -3.73 1.68
CA PRO A 30 -11.01 -2.61 1.28
C PRO A 30 -10.23 -1.30 1.23
N ILE A 31 -10.39 -0.52 0.16
CA ILE A 31 -9.68 0.76 -0.03
C ILE A 31 -9.99 1.74 1.12
N GLU A 32 -11.25 1.77 1.57
CA GLU A 32 -11.72 2.55 2.72
C GLU A 32 -11.00 2.24 4.05
N ARG A 33 -10.38 1.06 4.18
CA ARG A 33 -9.60 0.71 5.37
C ARG A 33 -8.18 1.24 5.31
N ILE A 34 -7.71 1.68 4.15
CA ILE A 34 -6.35 2.20 3.97
C ILE A 34 -6.36 3.67 4.35
N GLN A 35 -5.59 4.03 5.38
CA GLN A 35 -5.44 5.43 5.82
C GLN A 35 -4.36 6.14 5.02
N MET A 36 -3.21 5.49 4.86
CA MET A 36 -2.09 6.05 4.10
C MET A 36 -1.12 4.95 3.64
N ILE A 37 -0.34 5.25 2.62
CA ILE A 37 0.76 4.43 2.12
C ILE A 37 1.98 5.33 1.98
N ARG A 38 3.13 4.96 2.55
CA ARG A 38 4.35 5.78 2.48
C ARG A 38 5.50 5.03 1.82
N SER A 39 6.34 5.74 1.08
CA SER A 39 7.56 5.17 0.50
C SER A 39 8.60 4.81 1.56
N GLU A 40 9.21 3.63 1.44
CA GLU A 40 10.30 3.13 2.27
C GLU A 40 11.39 2.48 1.40
N GLY A 41 12.28 3.29 0.81
CA GLY A 41 13.28 2.79 -0.13
C GLY A 41 12.61 2.33 -1.42
N MET A 42 12.85 1.07 -1.82
CA MET A 42 12.18 0.42 -2.96
C MET A 42 10.79 -0.14 -2.61
N TYR A 43 10.42 -0.13 -1.33
CA TYR A 43 9.18 -0.72 -0.81
C TYR A 43 8.19 0.35 -0.37
N SER A 44 7.01 -0.09 0.10
CA SER A 44 6.03 0.78 0.74
C SER A 44 5.62 0.27 2.11
N LYS A 45 5.12 1.17 2.96
CA LYS A 45 4.42 0.81 4.20
C LYS A 45 2.98 1.28 4.15
N VAL A 46 2.05 0.36 4.35
CA VAL A 46 0.60 0.60 4.36
C VAL A 46 0.12 0.75 5.79
N LYS A 47 -0.65 1.79 6.08
CA LYS A 47 -1.35 1.99 7.34
C LYS A 47 -2.83 1.69 7.11
N LEU A 48 -3.34 0.65 7.75
CA LEU A 48 -4.76 0.35 7.78
C LEU A 48 -5.42 0.92 9.05
N LYS A 49 -6.72 1.16 8.98
CA LYS A 49 -7.57 1.60 10.11
C LYS A 49 -7.37 0.65 11.29
N ARG A 50 -7.03 1.21 12.46
CA ARG A 50 -6.78 0.49 13.73
C ARG A 50 -5.67 -0.60 13.67
N LYS A 51 -4.83 -0.63 12.63
CA LYS A 51 -3.68 -1.55 12.55
C LYS A 51 -2.34 -0.80 12.54
N LYS A 52 -1.25 -1.50 12.86
CA LYS A 52 0.12 -0.97 12.72
C LYS A 52 0.49 -0.83 11.23
N LEU A 53 1.56 -0.06 10.94
CA LEU A 53 2.09 0.02 9.57
C LEU A 53 2.65 -1.34 9.18
N GLN A 54 2.30 -1.81 7.98
CA GLN A 54 2.77 -3.08 7.43
C GLN A 54 3.60 -2.82 6.19
N LEU A 55 4.72 -3.54 6.07
CA LEU A 55 5.60 -3.48 4.91
C LEU A 55 4.98 -4.29 3.77
N VAL A 56 5.01 -3.73 2.55
CA VAL A 56 4.56 -4.38 1.32
C VAL A 56 5.67 -4.26 0.27
N SER A 57 5.75 -5.26 -0.60
CA SER A 57 6.80 -5.38 -1.63
C SER A 57 6.71 -4.29 -2.70
N GLU A 58 5.53 -3.73 -2.93
CA GLU A 58 5.28 -2.85 -4.06
C GLU A 58 5.74 -1.41 -3.78
N PRO A 59 6.29 -0.72 -4.79
CA PRO A 59 6.69 0.68 -4.65
C PRO A 59 5.47 1.60 -4.57
N LEU A 60 5.67 2.83 -4.06
CA LEU A 60 4.57 3.78 -3.89
C LEU A 60 3.88 4.13 -5.22
N SER A 61 4.62 4.13 -6.33
CA SER A 61 4.11 4.39 -7.68
C SER A 61 3.15 3.31 -8.18
N TYR A 62 3.24 2.08 -7.68
CA TYR A 62 2.26 1.04 -7.97
C TYR A 62 0.90 1.40 -7.35
N PHE A 63 0.90 1.78 -6.07
CA PHE A 63 -0.33 2.17 -5.38
C PHE A 63 -0.93 3.48 -5.90
N ALA A 64 -0.10 4.44 -6.32
CA ALA A 64 -0.58 5.70 -6.89
C ALA A 64 -1.40 5.48 -8.18
N ARG A 65 -1.09 4.44 -8.96
CA ARG A 65 -1.85 4.07 -10.16
C ARG A 65 -3.16 3.36 -9.83
N LEU A 66 -3.19 2.57 -8.75
CA LEU A 66 -4.38 1.83 -8.31
C LEU A 66 -5.35 2.66 -7.48
N LEU A 67 -4.85 3.69 -6.81
CA LEU A 67 -5.59 4.54 -5.89
C LEU A 67 -5.49 6.01 -6.35
N PRO A 68 -6.07 6.36 -7.51
CA PRO A 68 -5.97 7.72 -8.06
C PRO A 68 -6.60 8.76 -7.13
N ASP A 69 -7.60 8.38 -6.34
CA ASP A 69 -8.27 9.26 -5.38
C ASP A 69 -7.43 9.58 -4.15
N PHE A 70 -6.31 8.89 -3.94
CA PHE A 70 -5.44 9.17 -2.80
C PHE A 70 -4.56 10.38 -3.08
N GLN A 71 -4.52 11.32 -2.14
CA GLN A 71 -3.72 12.51 -2.26
C GLN A 71 -2.23 12.20 -2.05
N VAL A 72 -1.39 12.60 -3.01
CA VAL A 72 0.07 12.54 -2.86
C VAL A 72 0.53 13.70 -1.99
N VAL A 73 1.21 13.38 -0.89
CA VAL A 73 1.82 14.37 0.01
C VAL A 73 3.31 14.11 0.13
N ILE A 74 4.10 15.17 -0.02
CA ILE A 74 5.55 15.15 0.17
C ILE A 74 5.86 15.55 1.62
N PHE A 75 6.76 14.82 2.28
CA PHE A 75 7.16 15.11 3.66
C PHE A 75 8.66 14.89 3.85
N ARG A 76 9.27 15.63 4.78
CA ARG A 76 10.66 15.46 5.17
C ARG A 76 10.76 14.44 6.31
N ASP A 77 11.39 13.29 6.05
CA ASP A 77 11.73 12.33 7.09
C ASP A 77 12.94 12.86 7.88
N LYS A 78 12.67 13.45 9.05
CA LYS A 78 13.69 14.03 9.93
C LYS A 78 14.76 13.02 10.35
N ARG A 79 14.39 11.73 10.53
CA ARG A 79 15.32 10.69 10.97
C ARG A 79 16.35 10.35 9.89
N ARG A 80 15.92 10.33 8.64
CA ARG A 80 16.79 9.98 7.50
C ARG A 80 17.32 11.20 6.73
N ARG A 81 16.96 12.42 7.15
CA ARG A 81 17.22 13.68 6.43
C ARG A 81 16.84 13.61 4.94
N LYS A 82 15.80 12.85 4.59
CA LYS A 82 15.37 12.62 3.20
C LYS A 82 13.94 13.11 2.98
N VAL A 83 13.67 13.64 1.80
CA VAL A 83 12.30 13.94 1.34
C VAL A 83 11.65 12.66 0.85
N ARG A 84 10.42 12.39 1.27
CA ARG A 84 9.66 11.19 0.96
C ARG A 84 8.25 11.53 0.53
N LYS A 85 7.59 10.57 -0.12
CA LYS A 85 6.20 10.69 -0.56
C LYS A 85 5.31 9.74 0.24
N LYS A 86 4.07 10.16 0.45
CA LYS A 86 2.99 9.30 0.94
C LYS A 86 1.71 9.56 0.17
N LEU A 87 0.92 8.53 -0.02
CA LEU A 87 -0.47 8.59 -0.45
C LEU A 87 -1.34 8.63 0.80
N ILE A 88 -2.27 9.58 0.89
CA ILE A 88 -3.21 9.69 2.00
C ILE A 88 -4.61 9.52 1.45
N ASN A 89 -5.41 8.69 2.11
CA ASN A 89 -6.81 8.57 1.79
C ASN A 89 -7.56 9.83 2.28
N PRO A 90 -8.19 10.62 1.38
CA PRO A 90 -8.85 11.87 1.74
C PRO A 90 -9.97 11.70 2.78
N ILE A 91 -10.59 10.52 2.86
CA ILE A 91 -11.62 10.20 3.87
C ILE A 91 -11.09 10.41 5.30
N PHE A 92 -9.79 10.17 5.52
CA PHE A 92 -9.14 10.30 6.83
C PHE A 92 -8.44 11.65 7.03
N ILE A 93 -8.52 12.57 6.07
CA ILE A 93 -7.92 13.91 6.18
C ILE A 93 -8.81 14.88 7.00
N LYS A 94 -10.01 14.46 7.39
CA LYS A 94 -10.96 15.27 8.18
C LYS A 94 -10.50 15.51 9.63
N SER A 95 -9.76 16.59 9.84
CA SER A 95 -10.00 17.64 10.87
C SER A 95 -8.72 18.48 11.11
N PHE A 96 -8.35 19.33 10.15
CA PHE A 96 -7.38 20.42 10.39
C PHE A 96 -7.93 21.81 10.00
N THR A 97 -9.26 21.91 9.92
CA THR A 97 -10.00 23.17 9.80
C THR A 97 -11.14 23.11 10.81
N GLN A 98 -10.86 23.55 12.03
CA GLN A 98 -11.75 24.26 12.95
C GLN A 98 -10.90 24.81 14.11
#